data_AF-A0A2E8VR35-F1
#
_entry.id   AF-A0A2E8VR35-F1
#
_cell.length_a   1.000
_cell.length_b   1.000
_cell.length_c   1.000
_cell.angle_alpha   90.00
_cell.angle_beta   90.00
_cell.angle_gamma   90.00
#
_symmetry.space_group_name_H-M   'P 1'
#
loop_
_entity.id
_entity.type
_entity.pdbx_description
1 polymer ?
#
loop_
_entity_poly.entity_id
_entity_poly.type
_entity_poly.pdbx_seq_one_letter_code
_entity_poly.pdbx_strand_id
1 'polypeptide(L)'
;MASARRCLLKVSRTLGCCASRMWAICSVAQPNVGSITLLRDGDGDGRADSREVLLEGLAGPNGLDFLDDWLYVALEESIVRYPFDHAAGAVTGQPETVVSGLRGGGNHWKKTLRFGPDGMLYLTVGSSCNVCLEEDPRRATMVRYAPDGSGETIFAEGLRNSAGFDWGPDGHIYATDNGRDLLGDDFPPCELNQVTEGAHYGWPFANGDGLADPDFGEGNEALVASSVSPVYNYPAHNAPLGIEFLEHPSLRSSYRGLAIVALHGSWNRAEKDGYKVVSMHWDDAGKVSSRGFVWGFLAATR
;
A
#
# COMPACT_ATOMS: atom_id res chain seq x y z
N MET A 1 14.91 24.78 -0.06
CA MET A 1 15.05 23.58 0.78
C MET A 1 13.87 23.57 1.75
N ALA A 2 12.74 23.02 1.34
CA ALA A 2 11.58 22.83 2.20
C ALA A 2 11.78 21.52 2.97
N SER A 3 11.80 21.59 4.30
CA SER A 3 11.85 20.40 5.15
C SER A 3 10.44 19.80 5.17
N ALA A 4 10.20 18.80 4.31
CA ALA A 4 8.98 18.01 4.35
C ALA A 4 8.92 17.27 5.69
N ARG A 5 7.90 17.57 6.51
CA ARG A 5 7.66 16.89 7.79
C ARG A 5 6.97 15.56 7.50
N ARG A 6 7.73 14.48 7.39
CA ARG A 6 7.20 13.11 7.29
C ARG A 6 6.81 12.57 8.65
N CYS A 7 5.79 11.74 8.67
CA CYS A 7 5.13 11.29 9.88
C CYS A 7 4.80 9.78 9.74
N LEU A 8 5.44 8.93 10.58
CA LEU A 8 5.54 7.46 10.46
C LEU A 8 4.74 6.64 11.51
N LEU A 9 4.29 5.44 11.03
CA LEU A 9 3.82 4.17 11.64
C LEU A 9 2.40 3.99 12.28
N LYS A 10 1.59 3.01 11.78
CA LYS A 10 1.53 1.58 12.25
C LYS A 10 0.32 0.73 11.73
N VAL A 11 0.59 -0.29 10.89
CA VAL A 11 -0.05 -1.61 10.60
C VAL A 11 -1.56 -1.91 10.86
N SER A 12 -2.24 -2.39 9.80
CA SER A 12 -3.50 -3.19 9.69
C SER A 12 -4.73 -2.48 9.12
N ARG A 13 -4.72 -1.16 9.03
CA ARG A 13 -5.66 -0.32 8.26
C ARG A 13 -4.83 0.84 7.73
N THR A 14 -5.15 1.42 6.60
CA THR A 14 -4.33 2.48 5.99
C THR A 14 -4.20 3.63 6.99
N LEU A 15 -2.99 3.78 7.53
CA LEU A 15 -2.66 4.64 8.65
C LEU A 15 -1.65 5.71 8.20
N GLY A 16 -1.80 6.95 8.69
CA GLY A 16 -0.81 8.03 8.56
C GLY A 16 -0.59 8.70 9.92
N CYS A 17 0.66 8.88 10.38
CA CYS A 17 0.92 9.22 11.79
C CYS A 17 1.92 10.37 12.09
N CYS A 18 1.44 11.44 12.69
CA CYS A 18 2.06 12.70 13.20
C CYS A 18 3.35 12.71 14.06
N ALA A 19 4.40 11.89 13.88
CA ALA A 19 5.50 11.74 14.87
C ALA A 19 6.43 12.95 15.20
N SER A 20 6.27 14.15 14.63
CA SER A 20 7.30 15.21 14.77
C SER A 20 7.34 15.95 16.12
N ARG A 21 6.30 15.86 16.98
CA ARG A 21 6.30 16.48 18.34
C ARG A 21 5.35 15.77 19.32
N MET A 22 5.89 15.15 20.37
CA MET A 22 5.32 14.87 21.72
C MET A 22 3.87 14.35 21.87
N TRP A 23 3.15 14.06 20.78
CA TRP A 23 1.78 13.56 20.73
C TRP A 23 1.69 12.62 19.51
N ALA A 24 1.36 11.34 19.71
CA ALA A 24 1.23 10.41 18.58
C ALA A 24 -0.16 10.54 17.93
N ILE A 25 -0.15 11.30 16.84
CA ILE A 25 -1.14 11.59 15.79
C ILE A 25 -1.55 10.52 14.76
N CYS A 26 -2.33 9.47 15.02
CA CYS A 26 -2.58 8.44 13.98
C CYS A 26 -3.99 8.49 13.34
N SER A 27 -4.09 8.64 12.02
CA SER A 27 -5.36 8.56 11.28
C SER A 27 -5.58 7.18 10.68
N VAL A 28 -6.80 6.62 10.80
CA VAL A 28 -7.18 5.28 10.34
C VAL A 28 -8.34 5.37 9.37
N ALA A 29 -8.14 4.94 8.12
CA ALA A 29 -9.24 4.80 7.17
C ALA A 29 -10.14 3.60 7.48
N GLN A 30 -11.46 3.78 7.34
CA GLN A 30 -12.47 2.73 7.44
C GLN A 30 -13.27 2.67 6.14
N PRO A 31 -12.74 2.02 5.08
CA PRO A 31 -13.30 2.11 3.73
C PRO A 31 -14.79 1.76 3.65
N ASN A 32 -15.20 0.65 4.28
CA ASN A 32 -16.60 0.18 4.24
C ASN A 32 -17.57 1.00 5.10
N VAL A 33 -17.04 1.77 6.05
CA VAL A 33 -17.85 2.66 6.90
C VAL A 33 -17.94 4.06 6.30
N GLY A 34 -16.98 4.43 5.45
CA GLY A 34 -16.90 5.76 4.87
C GLY A 34 -16.37 6.81 5.85
N SER A 35 -15.45 6.43 6.75
CA SER A 35 -14.92 7.35 7.75
C SER A 35 -13.40 7.25 7.90
N ILE A 36 -12.80 8.31 8.46
CA ILE A 36 -11.43 8.34 8.96
C ILE A 36 -11.50 8.60 10.45
N THR A 37 -10.87 7.74 11.23
CA THR A 37 -10.76 7.88 12.69
C THR A 37 -9.39 8.40 13.07
N LEU A 38 -9.32 9.40 13.94
CA LEU A 38 -8.10 9.82 14.61
C LEU A 38 -7.89 9.03 15.91
N LEU A 39 -6.65 8.61 16.14
CA LEU A 39 -6.16 8.00 17.37
C LEU A 39 -5.10 8.93 17.95
N ARG A 40 -5.23 9.24 19.24
CA ARG A 40 -4.27 10.07 19.96
C ARG A 40 -3.62 9.27 21.07
N ASP A 41 -2.30 9.33 21.11
CA ASP A 41 -1.47 8.83 22.21
C ASP A 41 -0.78 10.06 22.83
N GLY A 42 -1.32 10.50 23.95
CA GLY A 42 -0.91 11.72 24.65
C GLY A 42 0.15 11.48 25.72
N ASP A 43 0.37 10.24 26.15
CA ASP A 43 1.42 9.89 27.10
C ASP A 43 2.66 9.23 26.45
N GLY A 44 2.56 8.88 25.17
CA GLY A 44 3.64 8.32 24.36
C GLY A 44 3.94 6.86 24.67
N ASP A 45 3.02 6.10 25.29
CA ASP A 45 3.20 4.69 25.62
C ASP A 45 3.01 3.75 24.41
N GLY A 46 2.59 4.30 23.27
CA GLY A 46 2.32 3.59 22.03
C GLY A 46 0.92 2.99 21.95
N ARG A 47 0.00 3.36 22.85
CA ARG A 47 -1.42 2.99 22.86
C ARG A 47 -2.27 4.25 22.71
N ALA A 48 -3.40 4.11 22.03
CA ALA A 48 -4.30 5.24 21.85
C ALA A 48 -5.10 5.51 23.14
N ASP A 49 -5.02 6.73 23.65
CA ASP A 49 -5.82 7.28 24.74
C ASP A 49 -7.21 7.70 24.29
N SER A 50 -7.32 8.22 23.06
CA SER A 50 -8.59 8.63 22.47
C SER A 50 -8.77 8.12 21.05
N ARG A 51 -10.04 7.99 20.68
CA ARG A 51 -10.49 7.57 19.35
C ARG A 51 -11.65 8.45 18.91
N GLU A 52 -11.44 9.27 17.89
CA GLU A 52 -12.40 10.28 17.44
C GLU A 52 -12.62 10.16 15.94
N VAL A 53 -13.85 10.42 15.46
CA VAL A 53 -14.10 10.49 14.01
C VAL A 53 -13.55 11.82 13.49
N LEU A 54 -12.59 11.77 12.58
CA LEU A 54 -11.99 12.94 11.93
C LEU A 54 -12.83 13.38 10.72
N LEU A 55 -13.23 12.41 9.89
CA LEU A 55 -14.03 12.61 8.69
C LEU A 55 -15.03 11.46 8.55
N GLU A 56 -16.21 11.75 8.00
CA GLU A 56 -17.28 10.77 7.76
C GLU A 56 -18.02 11.08 6.45
N GLY A 57 -18.85 10.14 5.99
CA GLY A 57 -19.59 10.27 4.73
C GLY A 57 -18.71 10.16 3.47
N LEU A 58 -17.51 9.59 3.59
CA LEU A 58 -16.55 9.43 2.51
C LEU A 58 -16.85 8.19 1.66
N ALA A 59 -16.63 8.29 0.35
CA ALA A 59 -16.79 7.16 -0.58
C ALA A 59 -15.53 6.27 -0.58
N GLY A 60 -15.54 5.22 0.23
CA GLY A 60 -14.49 4.20 0.23
C GLY A 60 -13.08 4.73 0.56
N PRO A 61 -12.89 5.55 1.62
CA PRO A 61 -11.57 6.11 1.94
C PRO A 61 -10.59 4.98 2.24
N ASN A 62 -9.43 4.99 1.59
CA ASN A 62 -8.36 4.01 1.82
C ASN A 62 -7.01 4.70 2.03
N GLY A 63 -6.28 5.07 0.97
CA GLY A 63 -4.97 5.72 1.08
C GLY A 63 -5.03 7.04 1.84
N LEU A 64 -4.13 7.23 2.79
CA LEU A 64 -3.98 8.47 3.57
C LEU A 64 -2.52 8.87 3.60
N ASP A 65 -2.20 10.10 3.25
CA ASP A 65 -0.86 10.66 3.47
C ASP A 65 -0.94 12.18 3.68
N PHE A 66 0.14 12.75 4.20
CA PHE A 66 0.25 14.18 4.50
C PHE A 66 1.33 14.82 3.64
N LEU A 67 1.06 16.03 3.16
CA LEU A 67 2.07 16.90 2.58
C LEU A 67 1.79 18.34 3.03
N ASP A 68 2.79 18.97 3.63
CA ASP A 68 2.65 20.27 4.29
C ASP A 68 1.46 20.27 5.26
N ASP A 69 0.58 21.27 5.18
CA ASP A 69 -0.62 21.40 6.01
C ASP A 69 -1.86 20.75 5.36
N TRP A 70 -1.68 19.67 4.59
CA TRP A 70 -2.77 18.95 3.93
C TRP A 70 -2.79 17.47 4.28
N LEU A 71 -3.99 16.95 4.52
CA LEU A 71 -4.30 15.53 4.54
C LEU A 71 -4.87 15.12 3.19
N TYR A 72 -4.18 14.24 2.47
CA TYR A 72 -4.65 13.62 1.23
C TYR A 72 -5.36 12.32 1.53
N VAL A 73 -6.52 12.11 0.88
CA VAL A 73 -7.37 10.94 1.03
C VAL A 73 -7.68 10.36 -0.35
N ALA A 74 -7.25 9.13 -0.59
CA ALA A 74 -7.66 8.33 -1.74
C ALA A 74 -9.06 7.76 -1.46
N LEU A 75 -10.02 8.21 -2.25
CA LEU A 75 -11.38 7.68 -2.32
C LEU A 75 -11.46 6.67 -3.48
N GLU A 76 -12.62 6.05 -3.62
CA GLU A 76 -12.83 5.06 -4.67
C GLU A 76 -12.67 5.63 -6.09
N GLU A 77 -13.15 6.86 -6.34
CA GLU A 77 -13.14 7.47 -7.69
C GLU A 77 -12.36 8.79 -7.78
N SER A 78 -11.70 9.20 -6.69
CA SER A 78 -11.02 10.49 -6.61
C SER A 78 -9.92 10.51 -5.56
N ILE A 79 -9.07 11.52 -5.63
CA ILE A 79 -8.21 11.94 -4.53
C ILE A 79 -8.69 13.32 -4.09
N VAL A 80 -8.94 13.47 -2.80
CA VAL A 80 -9.30 14.76 -2.19
C VAL A 80 -8.25 15.13 -1.14
N ARG A 81 -8.07 16.42 -0.89
CA ARG A 81 -7.23 16.91 0.20
C ARG A 81 -7.98 17.86 1.12
N TYR A 82 -7.63 17.85 2.39
CA TYR A 82 -8.22 18.69 3.43
C TYR A 82 -7.14 19.54 4.10
N PRO A 83 -7.36 20.84 4.35
CA PRO A 83 -6.47 21.62 5.20
C PRO A 83 -6.41 20.95 6.58
N PHE A 84 -5.20 20.71 7.10
CA PHE A 84 -4.97 19.93 8.30
C PHE A 84 -4.02 20.64 9.26
N ASP A 85 -4.48 20.88 10.48
CA ASP A 85 -3.64 21.33 11.58
C ASP A 85 -3.04 20.12 12.29
N HIS A 86 -1.73 19.91 12.12
CA HIS A 86 -0.98 18.82 12.73
C HIS A 86 -0.92 18.88 14.26
N ALA A 87 -0.92 20.08 14.84
CA ALA A 87 -0.86 20.24 16.29
C ALA A 87 -2.21 19.95 16.94
N ALA A 88 -3.29 20.42 16.31
CA ALA A 88 -4.64 20.10 16.75
C ALA A 88 -5.04 18.67 16.36
N GLY A 89 -4.43 18.09 15.33
CA GLY A 89 -4.90 16.86 14.68
C GLY A 89 -6.31 17.03 14.12
N ALA A 90 -6.56 18.12 13.39
CA ALA A 90 -7.91 18.49 12.97
C ALA A 90 -7.93 19.02 11.53
N VAL A 91 -9.01 18.72 10.81
CA VAL A 91 -9.32 19.37 9.54
C VAL A 91 -9.84 20.78 9.82
N THR A 92 -9.30 21.79 9.14
CA THR A 92 -9.57 23.21 9.43
C THR A 92 -10.35 23.93 8.33
N GLY A 93 -10.62 23.25 7.20
CA GLY A 93 -11.30 23.86 6.07
C GLY A 93 -12.00 22.86 5.17
N GLN A 94 -12.56 23.37 4.06
CA GLN A 94 -13.26 22.57 3.07
C GLN A 94 -12.28 21.72 2.24
N PRO A 95 -12.70 20.54 1.75
CA PRO A 95 -11.86 19.73 0.88
C PRO A 95 -11.69 20.34 -0.52
N GLU A 96 -10.59 19.96 -1.15
CA GLU A 96 -10.33 20.18 -2.57
C GLU A 96 -10.19 18.83 -3.28
N THR A 97 -10.85 18.67 -4.42
CA THR A 97 -10.62 17.51 -5.30
C THR A 97 -9.34 17.74 -6.10
N VAL A 98 -8.40 16.82 -5.95
CA VAL A 98 -7.07 16.85 -6.57
C VAL A 98 -7.07 16.03 -7.85
N VAL A 99 -7.60 14.80 -7.78
CA VAL A 99 -7.76 13.91 -8.93
C VAL A 99 -9.20 13.42 -8.98
N SER A 100 -9.80 13.37 -10.16
CA SER A 100 -11.17 12.87 -10.37
C SER A 100 -11.21 11.85 -11.51
N GLY A 101 -12.33 11.14 -11.61
CA GLY A 101 -12.57 10.19 -12.70
C GLY A 101 -11.69 8.95 -12.62
N LEU A 102 -11.14 8.61 -11.46
CA LEU A 102 -10.55 7.29 -11.25
C LEU A 102 -11.67 6.26 -11.30
N ARG A 103 -11.48 5.12 -11.97
CA ARG A 103 -12.52 4.10 -11.99
C ARG A 103 -12.62 3.41 -10.62
N GLY A 104 -13.83 3.43 -10.08
CA GLY A 104 -14.27 2.64 -8.92
C GLY A 104 -14.67 1.21 -9.30
N GLY A 105 -15.18 0.47 -8.32
CA GLY A 105 -15.72 -0.87 -8.48
C GLY A 105 -14.70 -1.93 -8.87
N GLY A 106 -15.23 -3.06 -9.35
CA GLY A 106 -14.47 -4.26 -9.66
C GLY A 106 -13.93 -4.97 -8.41
N ASN A 107 -12.98 -5.88 -8.61
CA ASN A 107 -12.38 -6.66 -7.53
C ASN A 107 -11.52 -5.80 -6.60
N HIS A 108 -10.80 -4.81 -7.14
CA HIS A 108 -9.85 -4.00 -6.37
C HIS A 108 -10.17 -2.50 -6.49
N TRP A 109 -11.18 -2.05 -5.75
CA TRP A 109 -11.62 -0.65 -5.75
C TRP A 109 -10.77 0.27 -4.85
N LYS A 110 -10.10 -0.29 -3.86
CA LYS A 110 -9.24 0.43 -2.91
C LYS A 110 -7.98 0.98 -3.59
N LYS A 111 -7.56 2.17 -3.17
CA LYS A 111 -6.37 2.85 -3.69
C LYS A 111 -5.48 3.28 -2.55
N THR A 112 -4.17 3.12 -2.70
CA THR A 112 -3.19 3.54 -1.70
C THR A 112 -2.37 4.68 -2.28
N LEU A 113 -2.15 5.73 -1.49
CA LEU A 113 -1.31 6.87 -1.90
C LEU A 113 -0.20 7.12 -0.89
N ARG A 114 0.95 7.58 -1.42
CA ARG A 114 2.09 8.10 -0.66
C ARG A 114 2.82 9.18 -1.45
N PHE A 115 3.43 10.13 -0.75
CA PHE A 115 4.36 11.09 -1.35
C PHE A 115 5.78 10.53 -1.41
N GLY A 116 6.41 10.71 -2.57
CA GLY A 116 7.81 10.38 -2.79
C GLY A 116 8.78 11.40 -2.19
N PRO A 117 10.08 11.04 -2.10
CA PRO A 117 11.13 11.98 -1.70
C PRO A 117 11.32 13.12 -2.71
N ASP A 118 10.83 12.93 -3.93
CA ASP A 118 10.72 13.92 -5.00
C ASP A 118 9.55 14.91 -4.81
N GLY A 119 8.68 14.69 -3.81
CA GLY A 119 7.49 15.49 -3.56
C GLY A 119 6.32 15.16 -4.49
N MET A 120 6.40 14.10 -5.29
CA MET A 120 5.31 13.66 -6.16
C MET A 120 4.38 12.70 -5.42
N LEU A 121 3.10 12.67 -5.81
CA LEU A 121 2.13 11.72 -5.29
C LEU A 121 2.16 10.44 -6.13
N TYR A 122 2.30 9.30 -5.47
CA TYR A 122 2.22 7.97 -6.07
C TYR A 122 0.93 7.30 -5.60
N LEU A 123 0.21 6.66 -6.52
CA LEU A 123 -1.08 6.03 -6.29
C LEU A 123 -1.05 4.61 -6.87
N THR A 124 -1.39 3.61 -6.07
CA THR A 124 -1.67 2.27 -6.60
C THR A 124 -3.14 2.12 -6.93
N VAL A 125 -3.42 1.53 -8.09
CA VAL A 125 -4.77 1.28 -8.57
C VAL A 125 -4.83 -0.17 -9.05
N GLY A 126 -5.46 -1.04 -8.25
CA GLY A 126 -5.56 -2.45 -8.57
C GLY A 126 -6.48 -2.74 -9.75
N SER A 127 -6.40 -3.96 -10.29
CA SER A 127 -7.23 -4.44 -11.41
C SER A 127 -8.72 -4.45 -11.08
N SER A 128 -9.56 -4.31 -12.10
CA SER A 128 -11.01 -4.43 -12.00
C SER A 128 -11.47 -5.90 -11.88
N CYS A 129 -10.60 -6.86 -12.23
CA CYS A 129 -10.93 -8.28 -12.40
C CYS A 129 -9.88 -9.20 -11.76
N ASN A 130 -10.11 -10.52 -11.82
CA ASN A 130 -9.09 -11.50 -11.42
C ASN A 130 -7.92 -11.56 -12.43
N VAL A 131 -8.27 -11.74 -13.71
CA VAL A 131 -7.39 -11.76 -14.87
C VAL A 131 -8.18 -11.24 -16.08
N CYS A 132 -7.71 -10.18 -16.73
CA CYS A 132 -8.33 -9.58 -17.92
C CYS A 132 -7.40 -8.51 -18.50
N LEU A 133 -7.74 -8.02 -19.69
CA LEU A 133 -7.19 -6.76 -20.20
C LEU A 133 -8.06 -5.61 -19.72
N GLU A 134 -7.43 -4.61 -19.10
CA GLU A 134 -8.13 -3.45 -18.56
C GLU A 134 -8.52 -2.46 -19.65
N GLU A 135 -9.68 -1.83 -19.50
CA GLU A 135 -10.11 -0.72 -20.35
C GLU A 135 -9.50 0.62 -19.92
N ASP A 136 -9.31 0.81 -18.61
CA ASP A 136 -8.70 2.01 -18.05
C ASP A 136 -7.21 1.74 -17.84
N PRO A 137 -6.31 2.48 -18.52
CA PRO A 137 -4.86 2.25 -18.43
C PRO A 137 -4.30 2.50 -17.03
N ARG A 138 -5.08 3.12 -16.13
CA ARG A 138 -4.68 3.30 -14.72
C ARG A 138 -4.92 2.05 -13.89
N ARG A 139 -5.57 0.99 -14.38
CA ARG A 139 -5.82 -0.24 -13.62
C ARG A 139 -4.62 -1.19 -13.69
N ALA A 140 -4.35 -1.86 -12.58
CA ALA A 140 -3.17 -2.71 -12.37
C ALA A 140 -1.84 -1.94 -12.56
N THR A 141 -1.81 -0.69 -12.10
CA THR A 141 -0.65 0.19 -12.24
C THR A 141 -0.34 0.95 -10.96
N MET A 142 0.86 1.54 -10.95
CA MET A 142 1.19 2.67 -10.10
C MET A 142 1.16 3.93 -10.96
N VAL A 143 0.41 4.94 -10.53
CA VAL A 143 0.26 6.23 -11.21
C VAL A 143 0.95 7.31 -10.39
N ARG A 144 1.61 8.25 -11.07
CA ARG A 144 2.28 9.40 -10.45
C ARG A 144 1.57 10.71 -10.84
N TYR A 145 1.44 11.61 -9.88
CA TYR A 145 0.86 12.95 -10.03
C TYR A 145 1.72 13.99 -9.31
N ALA A 146 1.64 15.25 -9.74
CA ALA A 146 2.03 16.38 -8.89
C ALA A 146 1.04 16.50 -7.70
N PRO A 147 1.39 17.19 -6.60
CA PRO A 147 0.51 17.34 -5.44
C PRO A 147 -0.84 18.02 -5.71
N ASP A 148 -0.97 18.76 -6.80
CA ASP A 148 -2.23 19.38 -7.25
C ASP A 148 -3.04 18.48 -8.21
N GLY A 149 -2.56 17.27 -8.49
CA GLY A 149 -3.21 16.29 -9.37
C GLY A 149 -2.86 16.43 -10.84
N SER A 150 -2.04 17.42 -11.21
CA SER A 150 -1.55 17.57 -12.58
C SER A 150 -0.44 16.56 -12.91
N GLY A 151 -0.11 16.43 -14.21
CA GLY A 151 1.03 15.63 -14.65
C GLY A 151 0.85 14.11 -14.49
N GLU A 152 -0.37 13.61 -14.61
CA GLU A 152 -0.68 12.17 -14.57
C GLU A 152 0.28 11.39 -15.49
N THR A 153 0.98 10.41 -14.91
CA THR A 153 1.87 9.51 -15.64
C THR A 153 1.73 8.10 -15.07
N ILE A 154 1.59 7.09 -15.92
CA ILE A 154 1.71 5.70 -15.51
C ILE A 154 3.18 5.44 -15.16
N PHE A 155 3.46 5.24 -13.88
CA PHE A 155 4.82 5.05 -13.37
C PHE A 155 5.30 3.62 -13.58
N ALA A 156 4.42 2.63 -13.35
CA ALA A 156 4.70 1.21 -13.56
C ALA A 156 3.41 0.44 -13.83
N GLU A 157 3.51 -0.65 -14.60
CA GLU A 157 2.37 -1.45 -15.06
C GLU A 157 2.49 -2.92 -14.65
N GLY A 158 1.41 -3.69 -14.81
CA GLY A 158 1.40 -5.13 -14.53
C GLY A 158 1.41 -5.48 -13.04
N LEU A 159 0.93 -4.57 -12.19
CA LEU A 159 0.80 -4.71 -10.75
C LEU A 159 -0.66 -5.03 -10.40
N ARG A 160 -1.04 -6.31 -10.38
CA ARG A 160 -2.45 -6.74 -10.27
C ARG A 160 -3.18 -6.02 -9.15
N ASN A 161 -2.63 -6.04 -7.94
CA ASN A 161 -3.22 -5.37 -6.81
C ASN A 161 -2.14 -5.04 -5.77
N SER A 162 -1.41 -3.96 -6.07
CA SER A 162 -0.39 -3.41 -5.18
C SER A 162 -1.04 -2.66 -4.02
N ALA A 163 -1.56 -3.43 -3.05
CA ALA A 163 -2.41 -2.90 -1.98
C ALA A 163 -1.67 -1.97 -1.00
N GLY A 164 -0.36 -2.16 -0.83
CA GLY A 164 0.50 -1.32 -0.01
C GLY A 164 1.83 -1.08 -0.69
N PHE A 165 2.40 0.10 -0.47
CA PHE A 165 3.77 0.41 -0.87
C PHE A 165 4.38 1.44 0.09
N ASP A 166 5.70 1.45 0.16
CA ASP A 166 6.45 2.43 0.92
C ASP A 166 7.83 2.67 0.29
N TRP A 167 8.48 3.75 0.70
CA TRP A 167 9.84 4.09 0.29
C TRP A 167 10.84 3.42 1.23
N GLY A 168 11.75 2.64 0.65
CA GLY A 168 12.88 2.08 1.38
C GLY A 168 13.91 3.17 1.74
N PRO A 169 14.81 2.85 2.69
CA PRO A 169 15.91 3.75 3.08
C PRO A 169 16.93 3.97 1.95
N ASP A 170 16.91 3.13 0.93
CA ASP A 170 17.67 3.25 -0.33
C ASP A 170 17.02 4.22 -1.32
N GLY A 171 15.82 4.74 -1.02
CA GLY A 171 15.05 5.62 -1.89
C GLY A 171 14.27 4.90 -2.98
N HIS A 172 14.19 3.57 -2.96
CA HIS A 172 13.38 2.78 -3.90
C HIS A 172 11.95 2.58 -3.38
N ILE A 173 11.01 2.37 -4.29
CA ILE A 173 9.63 2.00 -3.94
C ILE A 173 9.57 0.49 -3.75
N TYR A 174 9.01 0.03 -2.64
CA TYR A 174 8.69 -1.37 -2.44
C TYR A 174 7.18 -1.53 -2.31
N ALA A 175 6.57 -2.27 -3.22
CA ALA A 175 5.12 -2.50 -3.28
C ALA A 175 4.79 -3.97 -3.08
N THR A 176 3.81 -4.25 -2.21
CA THR A 176 3.26 -5.60 -2.04
C THR A 176 2.17 -5.84 -3.07
N ASP A 177 2.24 -6.93 -3.82
CA ASP A 177 1.23 -7.28 -4.84
C ASP A 177 0.54 -8.62 -4.52
N ASN A 178 -0.74 -8.70 -4.88
CA ASN A 178 -1.56 -9.89 -4.65
C ASN A 178 -1.74 -10.62 -5.98
N GLY A 179 -1.10 -11.79 -6.12
CA GLY A 179 -1.22 -12.65 -7.29
C GLY A 179 -2.67 -13.04 -7.61
N ARG A 180 -2.93 -13.50 -8.85
CA ARG A 180 -4.27 -13.87 -9.29
C ARG A 180 -4.83 -15.07 -8.53
N ASP A 181 -6.13 -15.17 -8.50
CA ASP A 181 -6.86 -16.26 -7.86
C ASP A 181 -7.12 -17.42 -8.84
N LEU A 182 -7.51 -18.56 -8.27
CA LEU A 182 -8.06 -19.74 -8.96
C LEU A 182 -7.07 -20.56 -9.81
N LEU A 183 -5.77 -20.54 -9.48
CA LEU A 183 -4.75 -21.44 -10.07
C LEU A 183 -4.21 -22.51 -9.10
N GLY A 184 -4.91 -22.73 -7.98
CA GLY A 184 -4.58 -23.73 -6.96
C GLY A 184 -4.13 -23.11 -5.63
N ASP A 185 -3.85 -23.97 -4.65
CA ASP A 185 -3.55 -23.52 -3.28
C ASP A 185 -2.15 -22.91 -3.15
N ASP A 186 -1.21 -23.31 -4.00
CA ASP A 186 0.21 -22.95 -3.87
C ASP A 186 0.74 -22.11 -5.04
N PHE A 187 -0.17 -21.59 -5.89
CA PHE A 187 0.18 -20.77 -7.05
C PHE A 187 -0.95 -19.79 -7.41
N PRO A 188 -0.63 -18.59 -7.92
CA PRO A 188 0.69 -17.95 -7.98
C PRO A 188 1.13 -17.36 -6.62
N PRO A 189 2.43 -17.05 -6.45
CA PRO A 189 2.89 -16.33 -5.25
C PRO A 189 2.22 -14.96 -5.14
N CYS A 190 2.19 -14.41 -3.92
CA CYS A 190 2.07 -12.96 -3.75
C CYS A 190 3.49 -12.37 -3.75
N GLU A 191 3.62 -11.07 -4.02
CA GLU A 191 4.91 -10.50 -4.39
C GLU A 191 5.28 -9.30 -3.52
N LEU A 192 6.57 -9.10 -3.31
CA LEU A 192 7.16 -7.80 -3.00
C LEU A 192 7.97 -7.37 -4.20
N ASN A 193 7.59 -6.25 -4.80
CA ASN A 193 8.21 -5.70 -5.99
C ASN A 193 9.00 -4.44 -5.62
N GLN A 194 10.25 -4.32 -6.08
CA GLN A 194 10.98 -3.06 -6.08
C GLN A 194 10.57 -2.29 -7.35
N VAL A 195 9.66 -1.33 -7.20
CA VAL A 195 8.99 -0.68 -8.33
C VAL A 195 9.87 0.41 -8.95
N THR A 196 10.14 0.27 -10.24
CA THR A 196 10.92 1.20 -11.07
C THR A 196 10.08 1.83 -12.17
N GLU A 197 10.40 3.07 -12.52
CA GLU A 197 9.70 3.82 -13.57
C GLU A 197 9.77 3.09 -14.92
N GLY A 198 8.63 2.99 -15.61
CA GLY A 198 8.49 2.39 -16.94
C GLY A 198 8.55 0.86 -16.97
N ALA A 199 8.66 0.19 -15.83
CA ALA A 199 8.71 -1.27 -15.76
C ALA A 199 7.31 -1.91 -15.78
N HIS A 200 7.28 -3.16 -16.23
CA HIS A 200 6.10 -4.03 -16.24
C HIS A 200 6.33 -5.24 -15.32
N TYR A 201 5.39 -5.52 -14.43
CA TYR A 201 5.50 -6.54 -13.37
C TYR A 201 4.73 -7.83 -13.67
N GLY A 202 4.31 -8.01 -14.92
CA GLY A 202 3.85 -9.30 -15.43
C GLY A 202 2.36 -9.43 -15.63
N TRP A 203 1.51 -8.95 -14.72
CA TRP A 203 0.06 -9.13 -14.85
C TRP A 203 -0.50 -8.42 -16.10
N PRO A 204 -1.44 -9.02 -16.86
CA PRO A 204 -2.05 -10.34 -16.66
C PRO A 204 -1.29 -11.49 -17.33
N PHE A 205 -0.15 -11.24 -17.97
CA PHE A 205 0.54 -12.18 -18.86
C PHE A 205 1.49 -13.14 -18.12
N ALA A 206 2.05 -12.73 -16.99
CA ALA A 206 3.00 -13.49 -16.20
C ALA A 206 2.69 -13.41 -14.69
N ASN A 207 3.18 -14.41 -13.95
CA ASN A 207 3.06 -14.53 -12.50
C ASN A 207 4.45 -14.74 -11.88
N GLY A 208 4.75 -14.09 -10.76
CA GLY A 208 5.98 -14.28 -10.00
C GLY A 208 7.24 -14.05 -10.83
N ASP A 209 8.13 -15.03 -10.85
CA ASP A 209 9.43 -14.96 -11.54
C ASP A 209 9.33 -15.16 -13.08
N GLY A 210 8.38 -14.47 -13.73
CA GLY A 210 8.20 -14.51 -15.19
C GLY A 210 7.54 -15.79 -15.72
N LEU A 211 6.75 -16.47 -14.89
CA LEU A 211 6.02 -17.67 -15.32
C LEU A 211 4.78 -17.25 -16.11
N ALA A 212 4.68 -17.70 -17.36
CA ALA A 212 3.54 -17.39 -18.23
C ALA A 212 2.21 -17.77 -17.58
N ASP A 213 1.25 -16.84 -17.63
CA ASP A 213 -0.11 -17.09 -17.20
C ASP A 213 -0.80 -18.08 -18.16
N PRO A 214 -1.56 -19.07 -17.67
CA PRO A 214 -2.20 -20.07 -18.53
C PRO A 214 -3.29 -19.50 -19.44
N ASP A 215 -3.91 -18.36 -19.09
CA ASP A 215 -5.00 -17.77 -19.85
C ASP A 215 -4.52 -16.65 -20.79
N PHE A 216 -3.47 -15.93 -20.39
CA PHE A 216 -2.97 -14.75 -21.12
C PHE A 216 -1.51 -14.82 -21.57
N GLY A 217 -0.72 -15.78 -21.11
CA GLY A 217 0.70 -15.88 -21.43
C GLY A 217 0.98 -16.31 -22.87
N GLU A 218 0.14 -17.19 -23.44
CA GLU A 218 0.29 -17.65 -24.84
C GLU A 218 0.13 -16.48 -25.83
N GLY A 219 1.09 -16.31 -26.74
CA GLY A 219 1.11 -15.20 -27.71
C GLY A 219 1.57 -13.86 -27.14
N ASN A 220 1.93 -13.81 -25.84
CA ASN A 220 2.46 -12.63 -25.17
C ASN A 220 3.88 -12.88 -24.61
N GLU A 221 4.65 -13.76 -25.24
CA GLU A 221 5.95 -14.23 -24.75
C GLU A 221 6.95 -13.09 -24.53
N ALA A 222 6.88 -12.03 -25.34
CA ALA A 222 7.71 -10.85 -25.16
C ALA A 222 7.40 -10.09 -23.85
N LEU A 223 6.11 -9.95 -23.52
CA LEU A 223 5.66 -9.28 -22.29
C LEU A 223 5.96 -10.13 -21.04
N VAL A 224 5.84 -11.45 -21.17
CA VAL A 224 6.28 -12.40 -20.14
C VAL A 224 7.78 -12.28 -19.91
N ALA A 225 8.59 -12.31 -20.97
CA ALA A 225 10.04 -12.25 -20.87
C ALA A 225 10.57 -10.89 -20.39
N SER A 226 9.84 -9.80 -20.63
CA SER A 226 10.21 -8.47 -20.14
C SER A 226 9.68 -8.14 -18.74
N SER A 227 8.91 -9.05 -18.13
CA SER A 227 8.39 -8.82 -16.77
C SER A 227 9.52 -8.78 -15.74
N VAL A 228 9.44 -7.81 -14.83
CA VAL A 228 10.40 -7.68 -13.74
C VAL A 228 10.02 -8.64 -12.63
N SER A 229 10.96 -9.50 -12.23
CA SER A 229 10.75 -10.45 -11.14
C SER A 229 10.66 -9.74 -9.77
N PRO A 230 9.86 -10.27 -8.84
CA PRO A 230 9.77 -9.73 -7.49
C PRO A 230 11.08 -9.89 -6.73
N VAL A 231 11.34 -8.98 -5.79
CA VAL A 231 12.47 -9.11 -4.85
C VAL A 231 12.20 -10.13 -3.75
N TYR A 232 10.92 -10.48 -3.53
CA TYR A 232 10.51 -11.54 -2.62
C TYR A 232 9.16 -12.15 -3.02
N ASN A 233 9.07 -13.47 -3.02
CA ASN A 233 7.81 -14.21 -3.18
C ASN A 233 7.26 -14.61 -1.80
N TYR A 234 6.06 -14.13 -1.48
CA TYR A 234 5.26 -14.65 -0.37
C TYR A 234 4.55 -15.95 -0.81
N PRO A 235 4.23 -16.85 0.12
CA PRO A 235 3.31 -17.95 -0.16
C PRO A 235 2.01 -17.46 -0.81
N ALA A 236 1.49 -18.26 -1.73
CA ALA A 236 0.27 -17.96 -2.46
C ALA A 236 -0.88 -17.57 -1.51
N HIS A 237 -1.69 -16.60 -1.94
CA HIS A 237 -2.89 -16.14 -1.24
C HIS A 237 -2.67 -15.56 0.16
N ASN A 238 -1.44 -15.28 0.60
CA ASN A 238 -1.18 -14.65 1.91
C ASN A 238 -1.75 -13.22 2.01
N ALA A 239 -2.07 -12.60 0.88
CA ALA A 239 -2.67 -11.28 0.75
C ALA A 239 -1.90 -10.17 1.50
N PRO A 240 -0.69 -9.80 1.05
CA PRO A 240 0.04 -8.69 1.66
C PRO A 240 -0.68 -7.37 1.31
N LEU A 241 -1.13 -6.64 2.33
CA LEU A 241 -1.96 -5.43 2.15
C LEU A 241 -1.30 -4.12 2.56
N GLY A 242 -0.22 -4.19 3.33
CA GLY A 242 0.46 -3.01 3.83
C GLY A 242 1.92 -3.32 4.12
N ILE A 243 2.77 -2.34 3.85
CA ILE A 243 4.21 -2.36 4.10
C ILE A 243 4.59 -1.02 4.73
N GLU A 244 5.56 -1.04 5.64
CA GLU A 244 6.13 0.18 6.22
C GLU A 244 7.60 -0.09 6.59
N PHE A 245 8.52 0.76 6.15
CA PHE A 245 9.90 0.77 6.61
C PHE A 245 10.03 1.41 7.98
N LEU A 246 10.79 0.75 8.86
CA LEU A 246 11.01 1.19 10.22
C LEU A 246 12.23 2.12 10.30
N GLU A 247 11.98 3.43 10.28
CA GLU A 247 13.05 4.45 10.21
C GLU A 247 13.17 5.35 11.46
N HIS A 248 12.32 5.17 12.47
CA HIS A 248 12.29 6.10 13.59
C HIS A 248 13.58 6.09 14.44
N PRO A 249 14.20 7.25 14.76
CA PRO A 249 15.49 7.33 15.46
C PRO A 249 15.52 6.69 16.86
N SER A 250 14.37 6.53 17.53
CA SER A 250 14.28 5.87 18.83
C SER A 250 14.19 4.34 18.76
N LEU A 251 14.07 3.76 17.56
CA LEU A 251 14.00 2.31 17.41
C LEU A 251 15.31 1.64 17.84
N ARG A 252 15.17 0.45 18.43
CA ARG A 252 16.30 -0.44 18.69
C ARG A 252 17.04 -0.68 17.37
N SER A 253 18.37 -0.75 17.43
CA SER A 253 19.21 -0.95 16.24
C SER A 253 18.79 -2.16 15.40
N SER A 254 18.30 -3.21 16.04
CA SER A 254 17.77 -4.42 15.39
C SER A 254 16.53 -4.21 14.51
N TYR A 255 15.86 -3.06 14.62
CA TYR A 255 14.67 -2.71 13.84
C TYR A 255 14.93 -1.66 12.77
N ARG A 256 16.14 -1.12 12.67
CA ARG A 256 16.44 -0.09 11.65
C ARG A 256 16.56 -0.72 10.28
N GLY A 257 15.91 -0.13 9.30
CA GLY A 257 16.02 -0.53 7.89
C GLY A 257 15.28 -1.82 7.54
N LEU A 258 14.47 -2.37 8.46
CA LEU A 258 13.55 -3.45 8.14
C LEU A 258 12.19 -2.90 7.75
N ALA A 259 11.47 -3.63 6.91
CA ALA A 259 10.07 -3.34 6.63
C ALA A 259 9.14 -4.29 7.39
N ILE A 260 7.98 -3.82 7.81
CA ILE A 260 6.92 -4.65 8.38
C ILE A 260 5.80 -4.79 7.37
N VAL A 261 5.38 -6.03 7.09
CA VAL A 261 4.32 -6.34 6.13
C VAL A 261 3.16 -7.04 6.81
N ALA A 262 1.94 -6.56 6.55
CA ALA A 262 0.70 -7.16 7.03
C ALA A 262 0.16 -8.18 6.02
N LEU A 263 0.17 -9.46 6.39
CA LEU A 263 -0.43 -10.54 5.62
C LEU A 263 -1.87 -10.75 6.11
N HIS A 264 -2.83 -10.31 5.30
CA HIS A 264 -4.25 -10.36 5.65
C HIS A 264 -4.81 -11.79 5.68
N GLY A 265 -4.20 -12.69 4.90
CA GLY A 265 -4.50 -14.11 4.92
C GLY A 265 -5.44 -14.59 3.82
N SER A 266 -5.33 -15.88 3.53
CA SER A 266 -5.94 -16.54 2.38
C SER A 266 -7.41 -16.84 2.59
N TRP A 267 -8.28 -16.34 1.70
CA TRP A 267 -9.66 -16.83 1.63
C TRP A 267 -9.80 -18.05 0.72
N ASN A 268 -8.96 -18.16 -0.33
CA ASN A 268 -9.06 -19.15 -1.41
C ASN A 268 -7.98 -20.25 -1.36
N ARG A 269 -7.68 -20.76 -0.15
CA ARG A 269 -6.88 -21.98 0.08
C ARG A 269 -7.65 -22.96 0.93
N ALA A 270 -7.41 -24.27 0.76
CA ALA A 270 -7.95 -25.30 1.63
C ALA A 270 -7.42 -25.15 3.06
N GLU A 271 -6.10 -25.04 3.20
CA GLU A 271 -5.45 -24.69 4.46
C GLU A 271 -5.17 -23.18 4.52
N LYS A 272 -5.66 -22.52 5.57
CA LYS A 272 -5.52 -21.06 5.71
C LYS A 272 -4.08 -20.69 6.10
N ASP A 273 -3.48 -19.75 5.38
CA ASP A 273 -2.16 -19.17 5.71
C ASP A 273 -2.19 -17.63 5.56
N GLY A 274 -1.16 -16.97 6.08
CA GLY A 274 -1.08 -15.53 6.27
C GLY A 274 -1.52 -15.17 7.69
N TYR A 275 -2.50 -14.26 7.85
CA TYR A 275 -3.05 -13.84 9.14
C TYR A 275 -1.98 -13.51 10.19
N LYS A 276 -0.96 -12.77 9.76
CA LYS A 276 0.23 -12.45 10.54
C LYS A 276 0.90 -11.19 10.01
N VAL A 277 1.75 -10.62 10.84
CA VAL A 277 2.68 -9.56 10.47
C VAL A 277 4.06 -10.18 10.36
N VAL A 278 4.76 -9.89 9.28
CA VAL A 278 6.14 -10.33 9.06
C VAL A 278 7.08 -9.14 8.99
N SER A 279 8.34 -9.36 9.36
CA SER A 279 9.43 -8.42 9.12
C SER A 279 10.23 -8.87 7.91
N MET A 280 10.54 -7.93 7.02
CA MET A 280 11.36 -8.10 5.82
C MET A 280 12.76 -7.56 6.09
N HIS A 281 13.78 -8.33 5.69
CA HIS A 281 15.18 -8.05 5.95
C HIS A 281 15.96 -8.11 4.64
N TRP A 282 16.79 -7.11 4.39
CA TRP A 282 17.73 -7.06 3.28
C TRP A 282 19.12 -7.37 3.82
N ASP A 283 19.85 -8.26 3.15
CA ASP A 283 21.28 -8.45 3.41
C ASP A 283 22.14 -7.48 2.58
N ASP A 284 23.45 -7.50 2.80
CA ASP A 284 24.41 -6.62 2.10
C ASP A 284 24.41 -6.82 0.58
N ALA A 285 23.90 -7.95 0.08
CA ALA A 285 23.75 -8.24 -1.35
C ALA A 285 22.37 -7.84 -1.89
N GLY A 286 21.49 -7.25 -1.06
CA GLY A 286 20.13 -6.86 -1.41
C GLY A 286 19.13 -8.02 -1.42
N LYS A 287 19.52 -9.22 -0.99
CA LYS A 287 18.60 -10.36 -0.94
C LYS A 287 17.60 -10.16 0.19
N VAL A 288 16.32 -10.31 -0.14
CA VAL A 288 15.22 -10.14 0.82
C VAL A 288 14.88 -11.47 1.48
N SER A 289 14.64 -11.42 2.80
CA SER A 289 14.11 -12.55 3.58
C SER A 289 13.00 -12.08 4.52
N SER A 290 12.08 -12.99 4.89
CA SER A 290 11.00 -12.69 5.84
C SER A 290 11.15 -13.48 7.14
N ARG A 291 10.64 -12.91 8.22
CA ARG A 291 10.53 -13.55 9.54
C ARG A 291 9.19 -13.19 10.17
N GLY A 292 8.57 -14.12 10.90
CA GLY A 292 7.37 -13.83 11.68
C GLY A 292 7.64 -12.72 12.71
N PHE A 293 6.75 -11.73 12.79
CA PHE A 293 6.86 -10.60 13.70
C PHE A 293 5.75 -10.61 14.75
N VAL A 294 4.49 -10.69 14.32
CA VAL A 294 3.32 -10.89 15.19
C VAL A 294 2.37 -11.86 14.51
N TRP A 295 1.83 -12.83 15.24
CA TRP A 295 0.93 -13.86 14.70
C TRP A 295 -0.13 -14.25 15.73
N GLY A 296 -1.04 -15.16 15.33
CA GLY A 296 -2.17 -15.61 16.16
C GLY A 296 -3.47 -14.85 15.90
N PHE A 297 -3.58 -14.17 14.76
CA PHE A 297 -4.80 -13.47 14.37
C PHE A 297 -5.89 -14.39 13.82
N LEU A 298 -5.52 -15.56 13.30
CA LEU A 298 -6.48 -16.59 12.89
C LEU A 298 -6.96 -17.34 14.14
N ALA A 299 -8.20 -17.07 14.57
CA ALA A 299 -8.83 -17.85 15.63
C ALA A 299 -9.09 -19.28 15.16
N ALA A 300 -8.91 -20.27 16.05
CA ALA A 300 -9.41 -21.61 15.79
C ALA A 300 -10.93 -21.52 15.55
N THR A 301 -11.39 -22.01 14.41
CA THR A 301 -12.82 -22.25 14.16
C THR A 301 -13.37 -23.08 15.30
N ARG A 302 -14.33 -22.53 16.05
CA ARG A 302 -15.14 -23.30 17.00
C ARG A 302 -16.11 -24.20 16.26
#